data_AF-A0A094A1W9-F1
#
_entry.id   AF-A0A094A1W9-F1
#
_cell.length_a   1.000
_cell.length_b   1.000
_cell.length_c   1.000
_cell.angle_alpha   90.00
_cell.angle_beta   90.00
_cell.angle_gamma   90.00
#
_symmetry.space_group_name_H-M   'P 1'
#
loop_
_entity.id
_entity.type
_entity.pdbx_description
1 polymer ?
#
loop_
_entity_poly.entity_id
_entity_poly.type
_entity_poly.pdbx_seq_one_letter_code
_entity_poly.pdbx_strand_id
1 'polypeptide(L)' 'MKLVRFLMKCANETVTIELKNGTIIHGTITSVSPQMNTALRTVKMTASSLSRHS' A
#
# COMPACT_ATOMS: atom_id res chain seq x y z
N MET A 1 1.00 20.18 -3.17
CA MET A 1 1.20 18.73 -3.00
C MET A 1 1.30 18.03 -4.37
N LYS A 2 2.47 18.04 -5.03
CA LYS A 2 2.63 17.41 -6.36
C LYS A 2 2.66 15.88 -6.27
N LEU A 3 3.27 15.34 -5.21
CA LEU A 3 3.42 13.90 -5.00
C LEU A 3 2.08 13.18 -4.73
N VAL A 4 1.25 13.69 -3.82
CA VAL A 4 -0.06 13.06 -3.57
C VAL A 4 -0.91 13.03 -4.84
N ARG A 5 -0.85 14.08 -5.66
CA ARG A 5 -1.62 14.16 -6.91
C ARG A 5 -1.07 13.23 -7.98
N PHE A 6 0.19 12.82 -7.88
CA PHE A 6 0.74 11.72 -8.66
C PHE A 6 0.17 10.37 -8.18
N LEU A 7 0.21 10.09 -6.88
CA LEU A 7 -0.34 8.84 -6.31
C LEU A 7 -1.84 8.66 -6.59
N MET A 8 -2.60 9.75 -6.54
CA MET A 8 -4.03 9.76 -6.91
C MET A 8 -4.30 9.36 -8.38
N LYS A 9 -3.30 9.43 -9.27
CA LYS A 9 -3.40 8.98 -10.67
C LYS A 9 -3.04 7.51 -10.87
N CYS A 10 -2.46 6.85 -9.88
CA CYS A 10 -2.05 5.44 -9.98
C CYS A 10 -3.22 4.45 -9.84
N ALA A 11 -4.46 4.87 -10.06
CA ALA A 11 -5.60 3.95 -10.02
C ALA A 11 -5.45 2.87 -11.10
N ASN A 12 -5.77 1.62 -10.75
CA ASN A 12 -5.56 0.41 -11.54
C ASN A 12 -4.11 -0.06 -11.69
N GLU A 13 -3.14 0.63 -11.09
CA GLU A 13 -1.76 0.14 -11.02
C GLU A 13 -1.63 -0.94 -9.94
N THR A 14 -0.95 -2.03 -10.26
CA THR A 14 -0.57 -3.07 -9.31
C THR A 14 0.75 -2.69 -8.66
N VAL A 15 0.75 -2.59 -7.34
CA VAL A 15 1.86 -2.09 -6.55
C VAL A 15 2.23 -3.05 -5.43
N THR A 16 3.45 -2.88 -4.94
CA THR A 16 3.92 -3.48 -3.70
C THR A 16 4.15 -2.35 -2.69
N ILE A 17 3.47 -2.42 -1.55
CA ILE A 17 3.57 -1.44 -0.46
C ILE A 17 4.21 -2.12 0.75
N GLU A 18 5.29 -1.56 1.24
CA GLU A 18 5.86 -1.92 2.54
C GLU A 18 5.28 -1.01 3.62
N LEU A 19 4.59 -1.62 4.58
CA LEU A 19 4.12 -0.91 5.76
C LEU A 19 5.28 -0.67 6.73
N LYS A 20 5.14 0.33 7.62
CA LYS A 20 6.15 0.66 8.64
C LYS A 20 6.49 -0.51 9.58
N ASN A 21 5.59 -1.49 9.71
CA ASN A 21 5.81 -2.70 10.50
C ASN A 21 6.48 -3.84 9.68
N GLY A 22 6.99 -3.54 8.49
CA GLY A 22 7.62 -4.49 7.57
C GLY A 22 6.66 -5.43 6.83
N THR A 23 5.34 -5.31 7.06
CA THR A 23 4.36 -6.10 6.29
C THR A 23 4.39 -5.66 4.83
N ILE A 24 4.53 -6.62 3.93
CA ILE A 24 4.50 -6.37 2.49
C ILE A 24 3.09 -6.65 1.98
N ILE A 25 2.51 -5.69 1.27
CA ILE A 25 1.19 -5.78 0.65
C ILE A 25 1.36 -5.67 -0.86
N HIS A 26 0.94 -6.69 -1.60
CA HIS A 26 0.84 -6.65 -3.05
C HIS A 26 -0.62 -6.54 -3.46
N GLY A 27 -0.97 -5.59 -4.32
CA GLY A 27 -2.35 -5.42 -4.77
C GLY A 27 -2.54 -4.27 -5.77
N THR A 28 -3.75 -4.14 -6.28
CA THR A 28 -4.10 -3.12 -7.29
C THR A 28 -4.80 -1.93 -6.66
N ILE A 29 -4.33 -0.72 -6.95
CA ILE A 29 -4.90 0.52 -6.42
C ILE A 29 -6.32 0.73 -6.97
N THR A 30 -7.25 0.98 -6.06
CA THR A 30 -8.62 1.41 -6.39
C THR A 30 -8.75 2.92 -6.24
N SER A 31 -8.22 3.50 -5.16
CA SER A 31 -8.20 4.95 -4.95
C SER A 31 -7.13 5.36 -3.92
N VAL A 32 -6.74 6.64 -3.97
CA VAL A 32 -5.84 7.28 -2.98
C VAL A 32 -6.47 8.60 -2.53
N SER A 33 -6.55 8.85 -1.22
CA SER A 33 -7.05 10.11 -0.67
C SER A 33 -5.95 11.19 -0.58
N PRO A 34 -6.29 12.49 -0.38
CA PRO A 34 -5.30 13.54 -0.16
C PRO A 34 -4.38 13.32 1.06
N GLN A 35 -4.78 12.48 2.01
CA GLN A 35 -3.99 12.06 3.18
C GLN A 35 -3.10 10.83 2.88
N MET A 36 -3.07 10.37 1.62
CA MET A 36 -2.37 9.15 1.18
C MET A 36 -2.93 7.84 1.74
N ASN A 37 -4.21 7.81 2.16
CA ASN A 37 -4.89 6.55 2.43
C ASN A 37 -5.13 5.84 1.10
N THR A 38 -4.65 4.60 0.97
CA THR A 38 -4.71 3.83 -0.29
C THR A 38 -5.63 2.63 -0.11
N ALA A 39 -6.68 2.55 -0.93
CA ALA A 39 -7.56 1.39 -1.01
C ALA A 39 -7.09 0.45 -2.13
N LEU A 40 -6.96 -0.84 -1.83
CA LEU A 40 -6.47 -1.87 -2.75
C LEU A 40 -7.53 -2.96 -3.00
N ARG A 41 -7.47 -3.59 -4.17
CA ARG A 41 -8.19 -4.83 -4.50
C ARG A 41 -7.21 -5.92 -4.94
N THR A 42 -7.66 -7.17 -4.99
CA THR A 42 -6.84 -8.34 -5.39
C THR A 42 -5.54 -8.41 -4.57
N VAL A 43 -5.70 -8.39 -3.24
CA VAL A 43 -4.60 -8.18 -2.29
C VAL A 43 -3.99 -9.51 -1.83
N LYS A 44 -2.66 -9.57 -1.79
CA LYS A 44 -1.87 -10.59 -1.09
C LYS A 44 -0.99 -9.91 -0.04
N MET A 45 -1.06 -10.38 1.21
CA MET A 45 -0.25 -9.86 2.32
C MET A 45 0.81 -10.87 2.75
N THR A 46 2.02 -10.39 3.01
CA THR A 46 3.10 -11.13 3.62
C THR A 46 3.49 -10.42 4.90
N ALA A 47 3.14 -11.01 6.05
CA ALA A 47 3.55 -10.47 7.35
C ALA A 47 5.08 -10.53 7.49
N SER A 48 5.70 -9.49 8.04
CA SER A 48 7.12 -9.54 8.40
C SER A 48 7.32 -10.64 9.45
N SER A 49 8.36 -11.46 9.27
CA SER A 49 8.73 -12.54 10.18
C SER A 49 9.22 -12.05 11.56
N LEU A 50 9.25 -10.73 11.80
CA LEU A 50 9.52 -10.14 13.11
C LEU A 50 8.27 -10.15 14.01
N SER A 51 7.59 -11.29 14.10
CA SER A 51 6.71 -11.65 15.23
C SER A 51 7.35 -12.80 16.00
N ARG A 52 8.54 -12.53 16.55
CA ARG A 52 9.09 -13.34 17.63
C ARG A 52 9.61 -12.41 18.73
N HIS A 53 8.84 -12.42 19.82
CA HIS A 53 9.25 -12.18 21.21
C HIS A 53 9.27 -10.72 21.67
N SER A 54 8.19 -10.35 22.35
CA SER A 54 8.22 -9.75 23.69
C SER A 54 7.16 -10.43 24.54
#